data_AF-Q6F9U1-F1
#
_entry.id   AF-Q6F9U1-F1
#
_cell.length_a   1.000
_cell.length_b   1.000
_cell.length_c   1.000
_cell.angle_alpha   90.00
_cell.angle_beta   90.00
_cell.angle_gamma   90.00
#
_symmetry.space_group_name_H-M   'P 1'
#
loop_
_entity.id
_entity.type
_entity.pdbx_description
1 polymer ?
#
loop_
_entity_poly.entity_id
_entity_poly.type
_entity_poly.pdbx_seq_one_letter_code
_entity_poly.pdbx_strand_id
1 'polypeptide(L)'
;MFGEIIKIQYHDAQRRVLMKKFLPFTILIALLGCSEKKPLTPEEQWHGYCTSMGNAARSIMLDRQNAIQKAQAVEHANKIEDQITKTFILNIIDEVYAMPQQNITANPDAIREQIRTEITQKCIATPHDKMPNYKPF
;
A
#
# COMPACT_ATOMS: atom_id res chain seq x y z
N MET A 1 51.22 49.56 15.85
CA MET A 1 51.42 48.26 16.52
C MET A 1 50.75 48.23 17.90
N PHE A 2 49.46 48.56 17.99
CA PHE A 2 48.64 48.42 19.22
C PHE A 2 47.15 48.13 18.91
N GLY A 3 46.79 47.96 17.63
CA GLY A 3 45.40 47.79 17.18
C GLY A 3 44.97 46.35 16.85
N GLU A 4 45.92 45.40 16.71
CA GLU A 4 45.59 44.02 16.31
C GLU A 4 45.54 43.02 17.47
N ILE A 5 46.11 43.35 18.64
CA ILE A 5 46.13 42.44 19.80
C ILE A 5 44.75 42.40 20.51
N ILE A 6 43.94 43.47 20.43
CA ILE A 6 42.64 43.53 21.12
C ILE A 6 41.57 42.67 20.43
N LYS A 7 41.64 42.48 19.10
CA LYS A 7 40.65 41.67 18.36
C LYS A 7 40.71 40.18 18.71
N ILE A 8 41.87 39.66 19.10
CA ILE A 8 42.05 38.23 19.38
C ILE A 8 41.48 37.85 20.75
N GLN A 9 41.55 38.72 21.76
CA GLN A 9 40.96 38.43 23.07
C GLN A 9 39.43 38.55 23.13
N TYR A 10 38.81 39.37 22.28
CA TYR A 10 37.34 39.51 22.27
C TYR A 10 36.65 38.29 21.64
N HIS A 11 37.32 37.59 20.73
CA HIS A 11 36.73 36.49 19.97
C HIS A 11 36.75 35.13 20.71
N ASP A 12 37.51 35.02 21.81
CA ASP A 12 37.60 33.79 22.64
C ASP A 12 36.74 33.83 23.91
N ALA A 13 36.33 35.01 24.38
CA ALA A 13 35.45 35.16 25.55
C ALA A 13 33.97 34.85 25.23
N GLN A 14 33.54 34.98 23.96
CA GLN A 14 32.18 34.67 23.54
C GLN A 14 31.94 33.17 23.24
N ARG A 15 32.99 32.35 23.15
CA ARG A 15 32.87 30.92 22.77
C ARG A 15 32.73 29.95 23.97
N ARG A 16 32.87 30.43 25.21
CA ARG A 16 32.75 29.59 26.43
C ARG A 16 31.47 29.78 27.25
N VAL A 17 30.62 30.75 26.91
CA VAL A 17 29.37 31.02 27.68
C VAL A 17 28.14 30.34 27.06
N LEU A 18 28.22 29.88 25.80
CA LEU A 18 27.07 29.33 25.08
C LEU A 18 27.05 27.78 25.02
N MET A 19 27.59 27.08 26.03
CA MET A 19 27.49 25.61 26.09
C MET A 19 27.52 25.09 27.52
N LYS A 20 26.78 25.74 28.43
CA LYS A 20 26.58 25.24 29.78
C LYS A 20 25.20 25.65 30.27
N LYS A 21 24.31 24.66 30.40
CA LYS A 21 22.84 24.76 30.59
C LYS A 21 22.18 25.00 29.22
N PHE A 22 21.50 24.06 28.56
CA PHE A 22 20.38 23.26 29.02
C PHE A 22 20.37 21.89 28.29
N LEU A 23 20.17 20.82 29.05
CA LEU A 23 19.85 19.47 28.56
C LEU A 23 18.32 19.38 28.27
N PRO A 24 17.82 18.31 27.64
CA PRO A 24 17.11 18.27 26.35
C PRO A 24 15.58 18.20 26.48
N PHE A 25 14.81 19.02 25.77
CA PHE A 25 13.34 18.90 25.79
C PHE A 25 12.69 19.41 24.48
N THR A 26 12.88 18.70 23.36
CA THR A 26 12.14 18.95 22.11
C THR A 26 11.63 17.69 21.43
N ILE A 27 11.50 16.57 22.16
CA ILE A 27 10.81 15.37 21.67
C ILE A 27 9.52 15.19 22.50
N LEU A 28 8.57 16.12 22.36
CA LEU A 28 7.22 15.95 22.92
C LEU A 28 6.10 16.42 21.98
N ILE A 29 6.38 16.57 20.67
CA ILE A 29 5.35 16.90 19.65
C ILE A 29 4.99 15.68 18.79
N ALA A 30 5.75 14.57 18.88
CA ALA A 30 5.44 13.35 18.13
C ALA A 30 4.20 12.58 18.63
N LEU A 31 3.62 12.95 19.79
CA LEU A 31 2.48 12.24 20.39
C LEU A 31 1.11 12.83 20.06
N LEU A 32 1.02 13.95 19.33
CA LEU A 32 -0.24 14.45 18.74
C LEU A 32 -0.51 13.86 17.35
N GLY A 33 0.33 12.92 16.90
CA GLY A 33 0.26 12.26 15.59
C GLY A 33 -0.64 11.02 15.55
N CYS A 34 -1.64 10.90 16.42
CA CYS A 34 -2.77 9.98 16.22
C CYS A 34 -4.04 10.80 16.13
N SER A 35 -4.13 11.69 15.13
CA SER A 35 -5.44 12.15 14.69
C SER A 35 -6.18 10.91 14.18
N GLU A 36 -7.15 10.43 14.95
CA GLU A 36 -8.01 9.32 14.56
C GLU A 36 -8.55 9.64 13.16
N LYS A 37 -8.12 8.87 12.15
CA LYS A 37 -8.61 9.06 10.79
C LYS A 37 -10.12 8.95 10.84
N LYS A 38 -10.83 9.91 10.25
CA LYS A 38 -12.28 9.85 10.09
C LYS A 38 -12.64 8.46 9.54
N PRO A 39 -13.58 7.73 10.16
CA PRO A 39 -14.00 6.44 9.63
C PRO A 39 -14.51 6.63 8.21
N LEU A 40 -14.03 5.79 7.29
CA LEU A 40 -14.41 5.81 5.88
C LEU A 40 -15.92 5.57 5.75
N THR A 41 -16.58 6.23 4.79
CA THR A 41 -17.98 5.92 4.48
C THR A 41 -18.09 4.50 3.91
N PRO A 42 -19.27 3.84 3.95
CA PRO A 42 -19.45 2.52 3.35
C PRO A 42 -19.02 2.49 1.87
N GLU A 43 -19.26 3.55 1.11
CA GLU A 43 -18.88 3.67 -0.30
C GLU A 43 -17.35 3.77 -0.47
N GLU A 44 -16.67 4.54 0.39
CA GLU A 44 -15.21 4.63 0.38
C GLU A 44 -14.56 3.31 0.78
N GLN A 45 -15.13 2.61 1.76
CA GLN A 45 -14.70 1.27 2.15
C GLN A 45 -14.89 0.30 0.99
N TRP A 46 -16.06 0.32 0.35
CA TRP A 46 -16.38 -0.52 -0.80
C TRP A 46 -15.41 -0.28 -1.96
N HIS A 47 -15.14 0.98 -2.29
CA HIS A 47 -14.18 1.34 -3.31
C HIS A 47 -12.76 0.84 -2.97
N GLY A 48 -12.36 0.95 -1.71
CA GLY A 48 -11.10 0.41 -1.19
C GLY A 48 -11.02 -1.11 -1.36
N TYR A 49 -12.09 -1.83 -1.06
CA TYR A 49 -12.17 -3.29 -1.26
C TYR A 49 -12.02 -3.67 -2.73
N CYS A 50 -12.75 -3.00 -3.61
CA CYS A 50 -12.68 -3.27 -5.04
C CYS A 50 -11.31 -2.93 -5.65
N THR A 51 -10.64 -1.91 -5.12
CA THR A 51 -9.24 -1.63 -5.49
C THR A 51 -8.33 -2.79 -5.10
N SER A 52 -8.50 -3.37 -3.90
CA SER A 52 -7.77 -4.56 -3.48
C SER A 52 -8.09 -5.79 -4.33
N MET A 53 -9.34 -5.97 -4.76
CA MET A 53 -9.71 -7.06 -5.68
C MET A 53 -9.04 -6.91 -7.06
N GLY A 54 -8.97 -5.68 -7.58
CA GLY A 54 -8.19 -5.39 -8.78
C GLY A 54 -6.71 -5.74 -8.61
N ASN A 55 -6.10 -5.32 -7.50
CA ASN A 55 -4.70 -5.64 -7.19
C ASN A 55 -4.47 -7.15 -7.09
N ALA A 56 -5.40 -7.89 -6.48
CA ALA A 56 -5.33 -9.34 -6.43
C ALA A 56 -5.36 -9.96 -7.84
N ALA A 57 -6.23 -9.46 -8.73
CA ALA A 57 -6.26 -9.91 -10.13
C ALA A 57 -4.96 -9.65 -10.88
N ARG A 58 -4.34 -8.49 -10.66
CA ARG A 58 -3.01 -8.17 -11.20
C ARG A 58 -1.96 -9.17 -10.73
N SER A 59 -1.95 -9.52 -9.45
CA SER A 59 -1.02 -10.49 -8.87
C SER A 59 -1.28 -11.90 -9.38
N ILE A 60 -2.53 -12.33 -9.50
CA ILE A 60 -2.90 -13.65 -10.05
C ILE A 60 -2.47 -13.76 -11.52
N MET A 61 -2.62 -12.69 -12.30
CA MET A 61 -2.09 -12.63 -13.67
C MET A 61 -0.56 -12.75 -13.69
N LEU A 62 0.13 -12.06 -12.80
CA LEU A 62 1.59 -12.19 -12.65
C LEU A 62 2.00 -13.63 -12.31
N ASP A 63 1.32 -14.27 -11.35
CA ASP A 63 1.57 -15.66 -10.98
C ASP A 63 1.40 -16.59 -12.18
N ARG A 64 0.34 -16.39 -12.97
CA ARG A 64 0.11 -17.15 -14.20
C ARG A 64 1.22 -16.92 -15.24
N GLN A 65 1.65 -15.68 -15.42
CA GLN A 65 2.78 -15.35 -16.31
C GLN A 65 4.08 -16.01 -15.84
N ASN A 66 4.25 -16.22 -14.53
CA ASN A 66 5.35 -16.94 -13.90
C ASN A 66 5.12 -18.46 -13.81
N ALA A 67 4.16 -19.00 -14.59
CA ALA A 67 3.85 -20.42 -14.70
C ALA A 67 3.43 -21.11 -13.38
N ILE A 68 2.89 -20.36 -12.42
CA ILE A 68 2.15 -20.97 -11.30
C ILE A 68 0.94 -21.72 -11.87
N GLN A 69 0.70 -22.92 -11.37
CA GLN A 69 -0.41 -23.74 -11.83
C GLN A 69 -1.73 -23.28 -11.19
N LYS A 70 -2.84 -23.45 -11.92
CA LYS A 70 -4.19 -23.10 -11.42
C LYS A 70 -4.48 -23.76 -10.07
N ALA A 71 -4.11 -25.02 -9.90
CA ALA A 71 -4.32 -25.76 -8.66
C ALA A 71 -3.63 -25.09 -7.45
N GLN A 72 -2.41 -24.56 -7.63
CA GLN A 72 -1.68 -23.87 -6.58
C GLN A 72 -2.31 -22.51 -6.25
N ALA A 73 -2.76 -21.77 -7.26
CA ALA A 73 -3.51 -20.53 -7.05
C ALA A 73 -4.82 -20.78 -6.28
N VAL A 74 -5.55 -21.84 -6.64
CA VAL A 74 -6.78 -22.27 -5.94
C VAL A 74 -6.48 -22.70 -4.51
N GLU A 75 -5.40 -23.46 -4.27
CA GLU A 75 -4.98 -23.85 -2.93
C GLU A 75 -4.68 -22.62 -2.06
N HIS A 76 -3.99 -21.61 -2.61
CA HIS A 76 -3.73 -20.37 -1.91
C HIS A 76 -5.02 -19.61 -1.58
N ALA A 77 -5.91 -19.45 -2.56
CA ALA A 77 -7.20 -18.78 -2.37
C ALA A 77 -8.10 -19.50 -1.35
N ASN A 78 -7.98 -20.82 -1.23
CA ASN A 78 -8.76 -21.60 -0.25
C ASN A 78 -8.43 -21.30 1.21
N LYS A 79 -7.30 -20.62 1.48
CA LYS A 79 -6.89 -20.16 2.81
C LYS A 79 -7.60 -18.87 3.25
N ILE A 80 -8.35 -18.22 2.36
CA ILE A 80 -9.14 -17.02 2.68
C ILE A 80 -10.37 -17.44 3.49
N GLU A 81 -10.54 -16.86 4.67
CA GLU A 81 -11.65 -17.18 5.58
C GLU A 81 -12.97 -16.51 5.16
N ASP A 82 -12.90 -15.25 4.75
CA ASP A 82 -14.07 -14.48 4.30
C ASP A 82 -14.62 -15.07 3.00
N GLN A 83 -15.85 -15.59 3.05
CA GLN A 83 -16.44 -16.35 1.94
C GLN A 83 -16.71 -15.47 0.71
N ILE A 84 -17.02 -14.19 0.91
CA ILE A 84 -17.26 -13.24 -0.21
C ILE A 84 -15.95 -13.03 -0.96
N THR A 85 -14.89 -12.68 -0.24
CA THR A 85 -13.55 -12.47 -0.78
C THR A 85 -13.02 -13.74 -1.44
N LYS A 86 -13.16 -14.89 -0.77
CA LYS A 86 -12.75 -16.19 -1.32
C LYS A 86 -13.44 -16.49 -2.64
N THR A 87 -14.76 -16.33 -2.70
CA THR A 87 -15.53 -16.56 -3.93
C THR A 87 -15.09 -15.62 -5.05
N PHE A 88 -14.87 -14.34 -4.72
CA PHE A 88 -14.42 -13.35 -5.69
C PHE A 88 -13.03 -13.69 -6.26
N ILE A 89 -12.09 -14.06 -5.40
CA ILE A 89 -10.74 -14.47 -5.80
C ILE A 89 -10.75 -15.75 -6.64
N LEU A 90 -11.57 -16.74 -6.28
CA LEU A 90 -11.73 -17.96 -7.08
C LEU A 90 -12.25 -17.66 -8.49
N ASN A 91 -13.22 -16.74 -8.61
CA ASN A 91 -13.70 -16.30 -9.92
C ASN A 91 -12.62 -15.57 -10.73
N ILE A 92 -11.82 -14.72 -10.09
CA ILE A 92 -10.67 -14.07 -10.75
C ILE A 92 -9.67 -15.12 -11.25
N ILE A 93 -9.37 -16.15 -10.46
CA ILE A 93 -8.50 -17.26 -10.88
C ILE A 93 -9.10 -17.96 -12.10
N ASP A 94 -10.40 -18.25 -12.10
CA ASP A 94 -11.04 -18.87 -13.27
C ASP A 94 -10.95 -18.00 -14.53
N GLU A 95 -11.25 -16.71 -14.42
CA GLU A 95 -11.15 -15.74 -15.52
C GLU A 95 -9.71 -15.61 -16.03
N VAL A 96 -8.75 -15.40 -15.13
CA VAL A 96 -7.34 -15.25 -15.49
C VAL A 96 -6.83 -16.51 -16.15
N TYR A 97 -7.14 -17.71 -15.65
CA TYR A 97 -6.64 -18.97 -16.23
C TYR A 97 -7.37 -19.42 -17.50
N ALA A 98 -8.52 -18.84 -17.82
CA ALA A 98 -9.21 -19.07 -19.09
C ALA A 98 -8.59 -18.30 -20.27
N MET A 99 -7.80 -17.25 -20.03
CA MET A 99 -7.23 -16.45 -21.13
C MET A 99 -6.21 -17.26 -21.96
N PRO A 100 -6.09 -17.05 -23.28
CA PRO A 100 -5.07 -17.70 -24.09
C PRO A 100 -3.64 -17.33 -23.67
N GLN A 101 -2.71 -18.29 -23.70
CA GLN A 101 -1.31 -18.06 -23.28
C GLN A 101 -0.65 -16.93 -24.08
N GLN A 102 -0.92 -16.85 -25.38
CA GLN A 102 -0.38 -15.81 -26.27
C GLN A 102 -0.78 -14.40 -25.82
N ASN A 103 -2.00 -14.23 -25.30
CA ASN A 103 -2.51 -12.93 -24.87
C ASN A 103 -1.79 -12.43 -23.62
N ILE A 104 -1.40 -13.33 -22.72
CA ILE A 104 -0.79 -12.97 -21.44
C ILE A 104 0.74 -12.76 -21.54
N THR A 105 1.39 -13.21 -22.62
CA THR A 105 2.84 -13.07 -22.83
C THR A 105 3.23 -11.96 -23.81
N ALA A 106 2.34 -11.53 -24.70
CA ALA A 106 2.66 -10.54 -25.74
C ALA A 106 2.98 -9.14 -25.18
N ASN A 107 2.22 -8.71 -24.18
CA ASN A 107 2.48 -7.48 -23.42
C ASN A 107 2.08 -7.70 -21.95
N PRO A 108 3.00 -8.28 -21.14
CA PRO A 108 2.66 -8.79 -19.82
C PRO A 108 2.26 -7.68 -18.83
N ASP A 109 2.74 -6.46 -19.02
CA ASP A 109 2.44 -5.33 -18.15
C ASP A 109 1.08 -4.73 -18.49
N ALA A 110 0.80 -4.56 -19.79
CA ALA A 110 -0.48 -4.00 -20.23
C ALA A 110 -1.66 -4.90 -19.86
N ILE A 111 -1.53 -6.22 -20.03
CA ILE A 111 -2.61 -7.15 -19.67
C ILE A 111 -2.84 -7.20 -18.15
N ARG A 112 -1.78 -7.02 -17.35
CA ARG A 112 -1.86 -6.92 -15.89
C ARG A 112 -2.61 -5.67 -15.45
N GLU A 113 -2.35 -4.53 -16.07
CA GLU A 113 -3.09 -3.29 -15.77
C GLU A 113 -4.53 -3.31 -16.31
N GLN A 114 -4.74 -3.95 -17.47
CA GLN A 114 -6.07 -4.18 -18.02
C GLN A 114 -6.92 -4.99 -17.05
N ILE A 115 -6.47 -6.17 -16.62
CA ILE A 115 -7.26 -7.03 -15.72
C ILE A 115 -7.46 -6.38 -14.34
N ARG A 116 -6.46 -5.63 -13.83
CA ARG A 116 -6.61 -4.85 -12.59
C ARG A 116 -7.79 -3.89 -12.69
N THR A 117 -7.85 -3.15 -13.80
CA THR A 117 -8.88 -2.14 -14.04
C THR A 117 -10.24 -2.79 -14.23
N GLU A 118 -10.34 -3.81 -15.10
CA GLU A 118 -11.58 -4.53 -15.39
C GLU A 118 -12.19 -5.13 -14.12
N ILE A 119 -11.39 -5.82 -13.30
CA ILE A 119 -11.86 -6.42 -12.05
C ILE A 119 -12.26 -5.36 -11.02
N THR A 120 -11.51 -4.25 -10.92
CA THR A 120 -11.89 -3.14 -10.03
C THR A 120 -13.27 -2.59 -10.42
N GLN A 121 -13.50 -2.32 -11.71
CA GLN A 121 -14.77 -1.78 -12.18
C GLN A 121 -15.91 -2.79 -12.05
N LYS A 122 -15.66 -4.07 -12.35
CA LYS A 122 -16.64 -5.15 -12.16
C LYS A 122 -17.05 -5.28 -10.69
N CYS A 123 -16.10 -5.20 -9.77
CA CYS A 123 -16.37 -5.20 -8.34
C CYS A 123 -17.24 -3.99 -7.96
N ILE A 124 -16.86 -2.77 -8.37
CA ILE A 124 -17.63 -1.55 -8.06
C ILE A 124 -19.06 -1.64 -8.57
N ALA A 125 -19.28 -2.21 -9.76
CA ALA A 125 -20.59 -2.36 -10.36
C ALA A 125 -21.44 -3.52 -9.81
N THR A 126 -20.83 -4.43 -9.04
CA THR A 126 -21.56 -5.55 -8.45
C THR A 126 -22.34 -5.05 -7.22
N PRO A 127 -23.64 -5.36 -7.07
CA PRO A 127 -24.38 -5.01 -5.85
C PRO A 127 -23.90 -5.82 -4.66
N HIS A 128 -23.74 -5.18 -3.50
CA HIS A 128 -23.37 -5.86 -2.26
C HIS A 128 -24.12 -5.29 -1.04
N ASP A 129 -24.70 -6.18 -0.25
CA ASP A 129 -25.46 -5.84 0.96
C ASP A 129 -24.60 -5.85 2.23
N LYS A 130 -23.38 -6.41 2.15
CA LYS A 130 -22.48 -6.61 3.29
C LYS A 130 -21.05 -6.31 2.91
N MET A 131 -20.37 -5.52 3.74
CA MET A 131 -18.94 -5.27 3.61
C MET A 131 -18.15 -6.54 4.00
N PRO A 132 -17.28 -7.07 3.13
CA PRO A 132 -16.41 -8.19 3.47
C PRO A 132 -15.44 -7.83 4.59
N ASN A 133 -15.12 -8.80 5.46
CA ASN A 133 -14.04 -8.60 6.43
C ASN A 133 -12.72 -8.99 5.76
N TYR A 134 -12.10 -8.02 5.09
CA TYR A 134 -10.93 -8.26 4.26
C TYR A 134 -9.69 -7.49 4.77
N LYS A 135 -8.53 -8.13 4.64
CA LYS A 135 -7.24 -7.45 4.76
C LYS A 135 -6.85 -6.93 3.37
N PRO A 136 -6.46 -5.65 3.22
CA PRO A 136 -5.96 -5.15 1.95
C PRO A 136 -4.77 -5.98 1.43
N PHE A 137 -4.80 -6.28 0.12
CA PHE A 137 -3.75 -6.99 -0.61
C PHE A 137 -2.69 -6.04 -1.16
#